data_AF-A0A1R4K5X6-F1
#
_entry.id   AF-A0A1R4K5X6-F1
#
_cell.length_a   1.000
_cell.length_b   1.000
_cell.length_c   1.000
_cell.angle_alpha   90.00
_cell.angle_beta   90.00
_cell.angle_gamma   90.00
#
_symmetry.space_group_name_H-M   'P 1'
#
loop_
_entity.id
_entity.type
_entity.pdbx_description
1 polymer ?
#
loop_
_entity_poly.entity_id
_entity_poly.type
_entity_poly.pdbx_seq_one_letter_code
_entity_poly.pdbx_strand_id
1 'polypeptide(L)'
;MDAARSCGLDDGEARATIRSGIEAGMREPMTPPESSKPNDSRAATEVQPPAPTASEAARAQASKATPITLEECHATFRRWLGNDYDTDALDVTLAAAAVEKMAGDPLWLLVVSGSGNAKTETVQALAGAGATMCSTIASEGALLSATSKKERATDATGGLLREIGGRGVLVIKDVTSILSQQRDMRAQVLGALREVYDGRWTRNVGTDGGRTLEWEGRLVVVGAVTTAWDAAHAVIASMGDRFVLCRMDSTTGRQAAGRRAIGNTGHEVEMRAELSAAAAGVIASVPDGADIELPEGATDVLLAAADLVTLARTGVEFDYRGDVIDAHAPEMPTRFAKQLAQVARGAIAIGVPPSDAVRLAIRCARDSMPPMRLAIVDDVAANPGACTADVRKRLGKPRATVDRQLQALHMLGVLTCEEEPYTLAGREGTRWFYTLADGIDPSALDVSTVPEMSLPTGSAQSDGARNVTTHPSPLKEGESLCPLTDISGTVCRACGEPMVIVEKGQQTHPGCEVAA
;
A
#
# COMPACT_ATOMS: atom_id res chain seq x y z
N MET A 1 52.22 30.47 -51.96
CA MET A 1 53.41 29.63 -52.24
C MET A 1 54.46 29.83 -51.16
N ASP A 2 54.88 31.06 -50.89
CA ASP A 2 55.93 31.31 -49.87
C ASP A 2 55.53 30.88 -48.45
N ALA A 3 54.26 31.04 -48.05
CA ALA A 3 53.73 30.54 -46.78
C ALA A 3 53.65 28.99 -46.68
N ALA A 4 53.54 28.28 -47.80
CA ALA A 4 53.52 26.81 -47.82
C ALA A 4 54.95 26.23 -47.75
N ARG A 5 55.91 26.91 -48.39
CA ARG A 5 57.34 26.58 -48.28
C ARG A 5 57.88 26.78 -46.86
N SER A 6 57.41 27.81 -46.13
CA SER A 6 57.79 28.00 -44.72
C SER A 6 57.27 26.91 -43.77
N CYS A 7 56.33 26.07 -44.22
CA CYS A 7 55.83 24.92 -43.48
C CYS A 7 56.47 23.59 -43.91
N GLY A 8 57.52 23.63 -44.75
CA GLY A 8 58.31 22.45 -45.14
C GLY A 8 57.71 21.60 -46.27
N LEU A 9 56.67 22.08 -46.95
CA LEU A 9 56.07 21.39 -48.09
C LEU A 9 56.89 21.61 -49.38
N ASP A 10 57.03 20.57 -50.19
CA ASP A 10 57.66 20.71 -51.50
C ASP A 10 56.76 21.46 -52.51
N ASP A 11 57.35 21.90 -53.61
CA ASP A 11 56.63 22.70 -54.61
C ASP A 11 55.48 21.96 -55.30
N GLY A 12 55.51 20.63 -55.34
CA GLY A 12 54.44 19.79 -55.86
C GLY A 12 53.25 19.72 -54.89
N GLU A 13 53.52 19.48 -53.62
CA GLU A 13 52.53 19.38 -52.55
C GLU A 13 51.88 20.74 -52.24
N ALA A 14 52.66 21.82 -52.26
CA ALA A 14 52.15 23.18 -52.12
C ALA A 14 51.18 23.54 -53.26
N ARG A 15 51.48 23.12 -54.50
CA ARG A 15 50.59 23.34 -55.66
C ARG A 15 49.32 22.51 -55.60
N ALA A 16 49.39 21.28 -55.10
CA ALA A 16 48.21 20.42 -54.94
C ALA A 16 47.26 20.97 -53.87
N THR A 17 47.80 21.45 -52.75
CA THR A 17 47.02 22.02 -51.64
C THR A 17 46.30 23.31 -52.05
N ILE A 18 46.99 24.20 -52.77
CA ILE A 18 46.39 25.43 -53.28
C ILE A 18 45.30 25.12 -54.33
N ARG A 19 45.51 24.11 -55.18
CA ARG A 19 44.51 23.68 -56.17
C ARG A 19 43.24 23.12 -55.52
N SER A 20 43.39 22.28 -54.50
CA SER A 20 42.27 21.76 -53.69
C SER A 20 41.48 22.89 -53.00
N GLY A 21 42.18 23.89 -52.46
CA GLY A 21 41.53 25.06 -51.86
C GLY A 21 40.74 25.92 -52.85
N ILE A 22 41.26 26.09 -54.07
CA ILE A 22 40.56 26.82 -55.15
C ILE A 22 39.35 26.02 -55.66
N GLU A 23 39.48 24.70 -55.83
CA GLU A 23 38.38 23.81 -56.24
C GLU A 23 37.26 23.73 -55.18
N ALA A 24 37.61 23.78 -53.90
CA ALA A 24 36.64 23.83 -52.81
C ALA A 24 35.93 25.19 -52.71
N GLY A 25 36.63 26.29 -53.04
CA GLY A 25 36.08 27.65 -53.04
C GLY A 25 35.21 28.01 -54.25
N MET A 26 35.26 27.20 -55.33
CA MET A 26 34.48 27.41 -56.56
C MET A 26 33.19 26.56 -56.65
N ARG A 27 32.85 25.77 -55.63
CA ARG A 27 31.56 25.05 -55.59
C ARG A 27 30.46 25.96 -55.04
N GLU A 28 29.45 26.24 -55.86
CA GLU A 28 28.25 26.98 -55.44
C GLU A 28 27.46 26.22 -54.34
N PRO A 29 26.90 26.93 -53.34
CA PRO A 29 26.06 26.32 -52.31
C PRO A 29 24.75 25.81 -52.93
N MET A 30 24.38 24.55 -52.65
CA MET A 30 23.11 23.98 -53.10
C MET A 30 21.91 24.72 -52.48
N THR A 31 21.10 25.34 -53.33
CA THR A 31 19.78 25.90 -53.02
C THR A 31 18.74 24.80 -52.74
N PRO A 32 17.84 24.99 -51.77
CA PRO A 32 16.75 24.06 -51.51
C PRO A 32 15.64 24.20 -52.58
N PRO A 33 14.91 23.13 -52.94
CA PRO A 33 13.86 23.22 -53.94
C PRO A 33 12.62 23.99 -53.43
N GLU A 34 12.03 24.74 -54.37
CA GLU A 34 10.97 25.73 -54.19
C GLU A 34 9.61 25.18 -53.75
N SER A 35 8.94 25.99 -52.92
CA SER A 35 7.55 25.87 -52.49
C SER A 35 6.55 26.05 -53.64
N SER A 36 5.64 25.09 -53.82
CA SER A 36 4.39 25.27 -54.58
C SER A 36 3.18 25.07 -53.65
N LYS A 37 2.50 26.20 -53.37
CA LYS A 37 1.13 26.46 -52.89
C LYS A 37 0.53 25.61 -51.74
N PRO A 38 -0.17 26.26 -50.78
CA PRO A 38 -0.70 25.59 -49.60
C PRO A 38 -1.85 24.67 -49.99
N ASN A 39 -1.66 23.36 -49.81
CA ASN A 39 -2.80 22.45 -49.74
C ASN A 39 -3.40 22.64 -48.34
N ASP A 40 -4.40 23.52 -48.27
CA ASP A 40 -5.26 23.74 -47.12
C ASP A 40 -6.19 22.52 -46.96
N SER A 41 -5.58 21.40 -46.62
CA SER A 41 -6.23 20.25 -46.01
C SER A 41 -5.19 19.63 -45.07
N ARG A 42 -4.89 20.36 -44.00
CA ARG A 42 -4.63 19.72 -42.71
C ARG A 42 -5.88 18.92 -42.37
N ALA A 43 -6.06 17.76 -43.00
CA ALA A 43 -6.65 16.65 -42.28
C ALA A 43 -5.67 16.43 -41.16
N ALA A 44 -6.04 16.87 -39.95
CA ALA A 44 -5.46 16.40 -38.74
C ALA A 44 -5.28 14.90 -38.95
N THR A 45 -4.05 14.43 -39.09
CA THR A 45 -3.78 13.02 -38.92
C THR A 45 -4.09 12.85 -37.45
N GLU A 46 -5.33 12.47 -37.14
CA GLU A 46 -5.68 11.92 -35.85
C GLU A 46 -4.60 10.89 -35.60
N VAL A 47 -3.69 11.22 -34.69
CA VAL A 47 -2.80 10.24 -34.11
C VAL A 47 -3.76 9.32 -33.40
N GLN A 48 -4.17 8.28 -34.13
CA GLN A 48 -5.05 7.26 -33.61
C GLN A 48 -4.33 6.75 -32.36
N PRO A 49 -4.93 6.87 -31.16
CA PRO A 49 -4.27 6.43 -29.95
C PRO A 49 -3.81 4.99 -30.15
N PRO A 50 -2.62 4.61 -29.64
CA PRO A 50 -2.14 3.24 -29.77
C PRO A 50 -3.25 2.29 -29.32
N ALA A 51 -3.43 1.19 -30.06
CA ALA A 51 -4.46 0.22 -29.74
C ALA A 51 -4.34 -0.20 -28.27
N PRO A 52 -5.47 -0.29 -27.53
CA PRO A 52 -5.42 -0.54 -26.10
C PRO A 52 -4.69 -1.85 -25.82
N THR A 53 -3.88 -1.87 -24.77
CA THR A 53 -3.17 -3.09 -24.37
C THR A 53 -4.17 -4.17 -23.92
N ALA A 54 -3.73 -5.43 -23.88
CA ALA A 54 -4.57 -6.52 -23.35
C ALA A 54 -5.02 -6.23 -21.89
N SER A 55 -4.16 -5.57 -21.12
CA SER A 55 -4.47 -5.12 -19.75
C SER A 55 -5.55 -4.03 -19.73
N GLU A 56 -5.47 -3.04 -20.62
CA GLU A 56 -6.48 -1.99 -20.76
C GLU A 56 -7.84 -2.57 -21.18
N ALA A 57 -7.85 -3.54 -22.08
CA ALA A 57 -9.07 -4.26 -22.48
C ALA A 57 -9.67 -5.07 -21.31
N ALA A 58 -8.83 -5.76 -20.53
CA ALA A 58 -9.28 -6.50 -19.35
C ALA A 58 -9.90 -5.59 -18.29
N ARG A 59 -9.30 -4.41 -18.04
CA ARG A 59 -9.86 -3.38 -17.14
C ARG A 59 -11.20 -2.84 -17.65
N ALA A 60 -11.32 -2.57 -18.94
CA ALA A 60 -12.57 -2.12 -19.56
C ALA A 60 -13.68 -3.19 -19.55
N GLN A 61 -13.32 -4.48 -19.46
CA GLN A 61 -14.27 -5.56 -19.25
C GLN A 61 -14.65 -5.71 -17.77
N ALA A 62 -13.69 -5.57 -16.87
CA ALA A 62 -13.92 -5.60 -15.42
C ALA A 62 -14.84 -4.48 -14.95
N SER A 63 -14.74 -3.27 -15.54
CA SER A 63 -15.65 -2.16 -15.23
C SER A 63 -17.10 -2.41 -15.62
N LYS A 64 -17.39 -3.43 -16.44
CA LYS A 64 -18.74 -3.86 -16.81
C LYS A 64 -19.31 -4.96 -15.90
N ALA A 65 -18.55 -5.40 -14.90
CA ALA A 65 -19.07 -6.35 -13.93
C ALA A 65 -20.30 -5.79 -13.21
N THR A 66 -21.23 -6.66 -12.83
CA THR A 66 -22.39 -6.25 -12.04
C THR A 66 -21.92 -5.81 -10.65
N PRO A 67 -22.20 -4.55 -10.23
CA PRO A 67 -21.79 -4.08 -8.92
C PRO A 67 -22.41 -4.91 -7.80
N ILE A 68 -21.64 -5.18 -6.75
CA ILE A 68 -22.12 -5.82 -5.51
C ILE A 68 -21.63 -5.01 -4.31
N THR A 69 -22.27 -5.21 -3.16
CA THR A 69 -21.84 -4.62 -1.90
C THR A 69 -20.60 -5.32 -1.34
N LEU A 70 -19.88 -4.62 -0.46
CA LEU A 70 -18.73 -5.20 0.25
C LEU A 70 -19.14 -6.41 1.11
N GLU A 71 -20.33 -6.36 1.72
CA GLU A 71 -20.86 -7.44 2.55
C GLU A 71 -21.15 -8.71 1.74
N GLU A 72 -21.70 -8.59 0.53
CA GLU A 72 -21.88 -9.73 -0.39
C GLU A 72 -20.54 -10.34 -0.82
N CYS A 73 -19.52 -9.51 -1.01
CA CYS A 73 -18.15 -9.97 -1.25
C CYS A 73 -17.62 -10.75 -0.04
N HIS A 74 -17.74 -10.21 1.18
CA HIS A 74 -17.36 -10.91 2.41
C HIS A 74 -18.08 -12.25 2.56
N ALA A 75 -19.37 -12.31 2.28
CA ALA A 75 -20.14 -13.55 2.33
C ALA A 75 -19.60 -14.61 1.36
N THR A 76 -19.20 -14.19 0.15
CA THR A 76 -18.57 -15.06 -0.85
C THR A 76 -17.23 -15.60 -0.37
N PHE A 77 -16.37 -14.73 0.18
CA PHE A 77 -15.07 -15.12 0.72
C PHE A 77 -15.21 -16.04 1.94
N ARG A 78 -16.06 -15.70 2.91
CA ARG A 78 -16.31 -16.53 4.11
C ARG A 78 -16.92 -17.87 3.76
N ARG A 79 -17.79 -17.94 2.74
CA ARG A 79 -18.31 -19.20 2.25
C ARG A 79 -17.17 -20.12 1.83
N TRP A 80 -16.19 -19.64 1.07
CA TRP A 80 -15.10 -20.49 0.59
C TRP A 80 -13.95 -20.68 1.58
N LEU A 81 -13.57 -19.65 2.33
CA LEU A 81 -12.35 -19.63 3.14
C LEU A 81 -12.63 -19.82 4.65
N GLY A 82 -13.90 -19.80 5.05
CA GLY A 82 -14.35 -19.97 6.42
C GLY A 82 -14.74 -18.65 7.09
N ASN A 83 -15.52 -18.76 8.17
CA ASN A 83 -16.01 -17.58 8.91
C ASN A 83 -14.91 -16.80 9.63
N ASP A 84 -13.83 -17.48 10.00
CA ASP A 84 -12.64 -16.87 10.63
C ASP A 84 -11.72 -16.19 9.59
N TYR A 85 -12.12 -16.14 8.31
CA TYR A 85 -11.35 -15.46 7.28
C TYR A 85 -11.25 -13.96 7.59
N ASP A 86 -10.04 -13.43 7.44
CA ASP A 86 -9.66 -12.06 7.74
C ASP A 86 -10.18 -11.11 6.65
N THR A 87 -11.41 -10.61 6.83
CA THR A 87 -12.06 -9.70 5.87
C THR A 87 -11.40 -8.32 5.80
N ASP A 88 -10.79 -7.85 6.88
CA ASP A 88 -9.99 -6.62 6.86
C ASP A 88 -8.83 -6.72 5.85
N ALA A 89 -8.15 -7.87 5.76
CA ALA A 89 -7.09 -8.07 4.78
C ALA A 89 -7.61 -8.07 3.33
N LEU A 90 -8.83 -8.57 3.13
CA LEU A 90 -9.54 -8.43 1.86
C LEU A 90 -9.89 -6.97 1.58
N ASP A 91 -10.41 -6.23 2.56
CA ASP A 91 -10.82 -4.84 2.41
C ASP A 91 -9.65 -3.94 2.04
N VAL A 92 -8.50 -4.12 2.69
CA VAL A 92 -7.26 -3.40 2.34
C VAL A 92 -6.79 -3.77 0.92
N THR A 93 -6.94 -5.04 0.52
CA THR A 93 -6.60 -5.50 -0.83
C THR A 93 -7.50 -4.88 -1.90
N LEU A 94 -8.81 -4.83 -1.66
CA LEU A 94 -9.78 -4.18 -2.54
C LEU A 94 -9.60 -2.66 -2.55
N ALA A 95 -9.31 -2.04 -1.41
CA ALA A 95 -8.99 -0.62 -1.27
C ALA A 95 -7.77 -0.26 -2.13
N ALA A 96 -6.71 -1.06 -2.12
CA ALA A 96 -5.55 -0.85 -2.98
C ALA A 96 -5.92 -0.87 -4.47
N ALA A 97 -6.76 -1.80 -4.90
CA ALA A 97 -7.25 -1.82 -6.27
C ALA A 97 -8.14 -0.60 -6.60
N ALA A 98 -9.00 -0.17 -5.67
CA ALA A 98 -9.85 1.01 -5.83
C ALA A 98 -9.04 2.30 -5.99
N VAL A 99 -7.91 2.43 -5.27
CA VAL A 99 -6.97 3.56 -5.40
C VAL A 99 -6.43 3.72 -6.82
N GLU A 100 -6.42 2.66 -7.65
CA GLU A 100 -6.07 2.79 -9.06
C GLU A 100 -7.00 3.78 -9.76
N LYS A 101 -8.30 3.76 -9.47
CA LYS A 101 -9.31 4.65 -10.05
C LYS A 101 -9.29 6.07 -9.48
N MET A 102 -8.58 6.29 -8.38
CA MET A 102 -8.57 7.55 -7.63
C MET A 102 -7.35 8.42 -7.96
N ALA A 103 -7.42 9.69 -7.54
CA ALA A 103 -6.29 10.62 -7.63
C ALA A 103 -5.28 10.46 -6.47
N GLY A 104 -4.05 10.94 -6.70
CA GLY A 104 -2.94 10.94 -5.73
C GLY A 104 -1.92 9.81 -5.96
N ASP A 105 -0.95 9.69 -5.05
CA ASP A 105 0.12 8.68 -5.14
C ASP A 105 -0.46 7.25 -5.15
N PRO A 106 0.16 6.28 -5.84
CA PRO A 106 -0.34 4.90 -5.88
C PRO A 106 -0.18 4.20 -4.52
N LEU A 107 -1.07 3.25 -4.23
CA LEU A 107 -0.94 2.37 -3.07
C LEU A 107 -0.19 1.10 -3.45
N TRP A 108 0.86 0.80 -2.69
CA TRP A 108 1.67 -0.41 -2.81
C TRP A 108 1.49 -1.22 -1.54
N LEU A 109 0.87 -2.40 -1.67
CA LEU A 109 0.45 -3.24 -0.56
C LEU A 109 1.13 -4.60 -0.62
N LEU A 110 1.59 -5.11 0.52
CA LEU A 110 1.96 -6.51 0.68
C LEU A 110 1.09 -7.20 1.73
N VAL A 111 0.42 -8.26 1.32
CA VAL A 111 -0.28 -9.19 2.20
C VAL A 111 0.73 -10.21 2.72
N VAL A 112 1.08 -10.08 4.00
CA VAL A 112 2.07 -10.91 4.68
C VAL A 112 1.36 -12.00 5.47
N SER A 113 1.68 -13.27 5.21
CA SER A 113 1.20 -14.35 6.08
C SER A 113 2.01 -15.65 5.96
N GLY A 114 1.83 -16.52 6.94
CA GLY A 114 2.27 -17.91 6.88
C GLY A 114 1.80 -18.61 5.59
N SER A 115 2.48 -19.68 5.19
CA SER A 115 2.03 -20.50 4.07
C SER A 115 0.66 -21.10 4.37
N GLY A 116 -0.21 -21.17 3.36
CA GLY A 116 -1.54 -21.77 3.46
C GLY A 116 -2.65 -20.89 4.08
N ASN A 117 -2.38 -19.64 4.47
CA ASN A 117 -3.38 -18.75 5.08
C ASN A 117 -4.09 -17.84 4.06
N ALA A 118 -4.48 -18.38 2.91
CA ALA A 118 -5.26 -17.71 1.86
C ALA A 118 -4.73 -16.37 1.27
N LYS A 119 -3.52 -15.92 1.61
CA LYS A 119 -2.94 -14.67 1.07
C LYS A 119 -2.92 -14.61 -0.46
N THR A 120 -2.62 -15.74 -1.09
CA THR A 120 -2.50 -15.82 -2.55
C THR A 120 -3.88 -15.78 -3.20
N GLU A 121 -4.86 -16.46 -2.64
CA GLU A 121 -6.27 -16.42 -3.06
C GLU A 121 -6.84 -14.99 -2.91
N THR A 122 -6.47 -14.28 -1.85
CA THR A 122 -6.88 -12.90 -1.56
C THR A 122 -6.40 -11.95 -2.66
N VAL A 123 -5.11 -11.92 -2.96
CA VAL A 123 -4.56 -10.99 -3.98
C VAL A 123 -4.93 -11.40 -5.40
N GLN A 124 -5.10 -12.69 -5.69
CA GLN A 124 -5.45 -13.17 -7.03
C GLN A 124 -6.89 -12.86 -7.42
N ALA A 125 -7.79 -12.65 -6.46
CA ALA A 125 -9.17 -12.24 -6.74
C ALA A 125 -9.25 -10.94 -7.55
N LEU A 126 -8.23 -10.08 -7.44
CA LEU A 126 -8.13 -8.85 -8.24
C LEU A 126 -8.00 -9.10 -9.76
N ALA A 127 -7.75 -10.34 -10.20
CA ALA A 127 -7.82 -10.69 -11.62
C ALA A 127 -9.20 -10.37 -12.22
N GLY A 128 -10.29 -10.56 -11.45
CA GLY A 128 -11.63 -10.18 -11.89
C GLY A 128 -11.81 -8.66 -12.01
N ALA A 129 -11.07 -7.88 -11.24
CA ALA A 129 -11.02 -6.42 -11.32
C ALA A 129 -10.10 -5.88 -12.44
N GLY A 130 -9.60 -6.77 -13.32
CA GLY A 130 -8.72 -6.38 -14.44
C GLY A 130 -7.27 -6.18 -14.03
N ALA A 131 -6.85 -6.63 -12.86
CA ALA A 131 -5.45 -6.56 -12.46
C ALA A 131 -4.56 -7.50 -13.28
N THR A 132 -3.37 -7.05 -13.61
CA THR A 132 -2.38 -7.84 -14.35
C THR A 132 -1.66 -8.78 -13.37
N MET A 133 -1.74 -10.08 -13.64
CA MET A 133 -1.20 -11.11 -12.76
C MET A 133 0.24 -11.47 -13.13
N CYS A 134 1.15 -11.36 -12.16
CA CYS A 134 2.54 -11.77 -12.29
C CYS A 134 2.87 -12.81 -11.21
N SER A 135 3.50 -13.93 -11.59
CA SER A 135 3.98 -14.90 -10.61
C SER A 135 5.19 -14.35 -9.84
N THR A 136 6.14 -13.76 -10.55
CA THR A 136 7.37 -13.16 -10.00
C THR A 136 8.04 -12.25 -11.04
N ILE A 137 8.86 -11.30 -10.58
CA ILE A 137 9.70 -10.46 -11.44
C ILE A 137 11.11 -11.05 -11.46
N ALA A 138 11.44 -11.75 -12.54
CA ALA A 138 12.72 -12.46 -12.65
C ALA A 138 13.93 -11.53 -12.83
N SER A 139 13.74 -10.34 -13.41
CA SER A 139 14.78 -9.31 -13.59
C SER A 139 14.14 -7.97 -13.99
N GLU A 140 14.93 -6.90 -13.98
CA GLU A 140 14.54 -5.60 -14.57
C GLU A 140 14.12 -5.71 -16.06
N GLY A 141 14.66 -6.68 -16.80
CA GLY A 141 14.28 -6.96 -18.18
C GLY A 141 12.87 -7.51 -18.34
N ALA A 142 12.31 -8.14 -17.29
CA ALA A 142 10.91 -8.57 -17.27
C ALA A 142 9.96 -7.36 -17.16
N LEU A 143 10.38 -6.29 -16.49
CA LEU A 143 9.63 -5.03 -16.40
C LEU A 143 9.67 -4.26 -17.72
N LEU A 144 10.88 -4.02 -18.25
CA LEU A 144 11.09 -3.38 -19.55
C LEU A 144 12.08 -4.18 -20.39
N SER A 145 11.57 -4.91 -21.38
CA SER A 145 12.38 -5.75 -22.23
C SER A 145 13.09 -4.96 -23.34
N ALA A 146 14.37 -5.30 -23.48
CA ALA A 146 15.29 -4.78 -24.47
C ALA A 146 15.37 -5.63 -25.75
N THR A 147 14.68 -6.78 -25.81
CA THR A 147 14.79 -7.74 -26.91
C THR A 147 14.60 -7.06 -28.27
N SER A 148 15.49 -7.39 -29.20
CA SER A 148 15.51 -6.80 -30.54
C SER A 148 14.21 -7.11 -31.29
N LYS A 149 13.79 -6.24 -32.21
CA LYS A 149 12.56 -6.48 -33.00
C LYS A 149 12.63 -7.77 -33.82
N LYS A 150 13.84 -8.25 -34.15
CA LYS A 150 14.06 -9.48 -34.94
C LYS A 150 13.90 -10.76 -34.11
N GLU A 151 14.14 -10.69 -32.80
CA GLU A 151 14.03 -11.82 -31.87
C GLU A 151 12.75 -11.75 -31.02
N ARG A 152 11.90 -10.75 -31.29
CA ARG A 152 10.65 -10.54 -30.59
C ARG A 152 9.58 -11.47 -31.14
N ALA A 153 9.01 -12.30 -30.28
CA ALA A 153 7.82 -13.08 -30.62
C ALA A 153 6.65 -12.15 -30.99
N THR A 154 5.76 -12.59 -31.87
CA THR A 154 4.68 -11.76 -32.43
C THR A 154 3.71 -11.24 -31.36
N ASP A 155 3.60 -11.93 -30.23
CA ASP A 155 2.78 -11.64 -29.06
C ASP A 155 3.52 -10.88 -27.94
N ALA A 156 4.82 -10.60 -28.10
CA ALA A 156 5.61 -9.99 -27.04
C ALA A 156 5.36 -8.47 -26.92
N THR A 157 4.81 -8.07 -25.77
CA THR A 157 4.51 -6.67 -25.38
C THR A 157 5.77 -5.83 -25.12
N GLY A 158 6.91 -6.48 -24.89
CA GLY A 158 8.18 -5.83 -24.61
C GLY A 158 8.38 -5.45 -23.14
N GLY A 159 7.72 -6.16 -22.22
CA GLY A 159 7.87 -6.05 -20.77
C GLY A 159 6.54 -5.81 -20.06
N LEU A 160 6.47 -6.18 -18.79
CA LEU A 160 5.26 -6.09 -17.97
C LEU A 160 4.71 -4.65 -17.89
N LEU A 161 5.58 -3.64 -17.79
CA LEU A 161 5.15 -2.25 -17.72
C LEU A 161 4.53 -1.76 -19.04
N ARG A 162 4.97 -2.30 -20.18
CA ARG A 162 4.37 -1.99 -21.50
C ARG A 162 3.04 -2.71 -21.71
N GLU A 163 2.91 -3.90 -21.16
CA GLU A 163 1.65 -4.65 -21.17
C GLU A 163 0.57 -3.94 -20.34
N ILE A 164 0.94 -3.45 -19.15
CA ILE A 164 0.01 -2.73 -18.27
C ILE A 164 -0.33 -1.36 -18.85
N GLY A 165 0.64 -0.69 -19.48
CA GLY A 165 0.49 0.66 -19.99
C GLY A 165 0.80 1.72 -18.92
N GLY A 166 0.21 2.90 -19.05
CA GLY A 166 0.46 4.04 -18.16
C GLY A 166 -0.23 3.94 -16.81
N ARG A 167 -1.26 3.09 -16.66
CA ARG A 167 -2.01 2.90 -15.41
C ARG A 167 -2.52 1.48 -15.25
N GLY A 168 -2.54 0.98 -14.01
CA GLY A 168 -3.18 -0.30 -13.70
C GLY A 168 -2.84 -0.83 -12.31
N VAL A 169 -3.36 -2.02 -12.03
CA VAL A 169 -3.04 -2.80 -10.83
C VAL A 169 -2.16 -3.98 -11.25
N LEU A 170 -0.97 -4.07 -10.68
CA LEU A 170 -0.08 -5.22 -10.80
C LEU A 170 -0.19 -6.08 -9.55
N VAL A 171 -0.53 -7.36 -9.73
CA VAL A 171 -0.49 -8.35 -8.65
C VAL A 171 0.74 -9.24 -8.77
N ILE A 172 1.53 -9.32 -7.70
CA ILE A 172 2.67 -10.24 -7.59
C ILE A 172 2.27 -11.39 -6.65
N LYS A 173 2.00 -12.56 -7.23
CA LYS A 173 1.48 -13.73 -6.49
C LYS A 173 2.45 -14.25 -5.42
N ASP A 174 3.75 -14.10 -5.64
CA ASP A 174 4.76 -14.46 -4.66
C ASP A 174 5.99 -13.54 -4.72
N VAL A 175 6.00 -12.54 -3.84
CA VAL A 175 7.15 -11.65 -3.64
C VAL A 175 8.31 -12.36 -2.95
N THR A 176 8.06 -13.48 -2.25
CA THR A 176 9.11 -14.27 -1.57
C THR A 176 10.16 -14.76 -2.56
N SER A 177 9.73 -15.10 -3.78
CA SER A 177 10.62 -15.50 -4.88
C SER A 177 11.61 -14.39 -5.26
N ILE A 178 11.18 -13.12 -5.29
CA ILE A 178 12.04 -11.95 -5.53
C ILE A 178 13.02 -11.78 -4.37
N LEU A 179 12.54 -11.91 -3.13
CA LEU A 179 13.40 -11.82 -1.94
C LEU A 179 14.49 -12.89 -1.89
N SER A 180 14.21 -14.07 -2.46
CA SER A 180 15.13 -15.22 -2.50
C SER A 180 16.15 -15.15 -3.63
N GLN A 181 16.06 -14.16 -4.54
CA GLN A 181 17.04 -13.97 -5.60
C GLN A 181 18.43 -13.61 -5.06
N GLN A 182 19.44 -13.77 -5.92
CA GLN A 182 20.79 -13.31 -5.63
C GLN A 182 20.80 -11.80 -5.36
N ARG A 183 21.68 -11.36 -4.44
CA ARG A 183 21.68 -10.00 -3.89
C ARG A 183 21.61 -8.90 -4.97
N ASP A 184 22.41 -9.02 -6.03
CA ASP A 184 22.48 -8.01 -7.09
C ASP A 184 21.20 -7.97 -7.94
N MET A 185 20.65 -9.13 -8.30
CA MET A 185 19.40 -9.22 -9.06
C MET A 185 18.23 -8.64 -8.25
N ARG A 186 18.15 -9.02 -6.97
CA ARG A 186 17.14 -8.46 -6.07
C ARG A 186 17.26 -6.94 -5.95
N ALA A 187 18.48 -6.43 -5.79
CA ALA A 187 18.73 -4.99 -5.70
C ALA A 187 18.33 -4.25 -7.00
N GLN A 188 18.60 -4.84 -8.17
CA GLN A 188 18.18 -4.28 -9.46
C GLN A 188 16.65 -4.24 -9.60
N VAL A 189 15.97 -5.33 -9.27
CA VAL A 189 14.49 -5.41 -9.35
C VAL A 189 13.84 -4.42 -8.37
N LEU A 190 14.28 -4.39 -7.11
CA LEU A 190 13.78 -3.44 -6.13
C LEU A 190 14.13 -2.00 -6.52
N GLY A 191 15.32 -1.77 -7.10
CA GLY A 191 15.73 -0.49 -7.67
C GLY A 191 14.75 0.01 -8.73
N ALA A 192 14.47 -0.80 -9.74
CA ALA A 192 13.53 -0.49 -10.81
C ALA A 192 12.11 -0.23 -10.29
N LEU A 193 11.63 -1.06 -9.35
CA LEU A 193 10.32 -0.85 -8.73
C LEU A 193 10.20 0.52 -8.03
N ARG A 194 11.27 1.01 -7.39
CA ARG A 194 11.24 2.35 -6.76
C ARG A 194 11.04 3.46 -7.78
N GLU A 195 11.73 3.41 -8.90
CA GLU A 195 11.56 4.39 -9.98
C GLU A 195 10.16 4.30 -10.61
N VAL A 196 9.61 3.08 -10.74
CA VAL A 196 8.23 2.87 -11.20
C VAL A 196 7.20 3.51 -10.25
N TYR A 197 7.42 3.44 -8.93
CA TYR A 197 6.54 4.12 -7.97
C TYR A 197 6.61 5.64 -8.11
N ASP A 198 7.81 6.19 -8.35
CA ASP A 198 8.02 7.63 -8.51
C ASP A 198 7.45 8.15 -9.84
N GLY A 199 6.97 7.25 -10.70
CA GLY A 199 6.15 7.54 -11.87
C GLY A 199 6.89 7.54 -13.20
N ARG A 200 8.22 7.42 -13.17
CA ARG A 200 9.04 7.33 -14.39
C ARG A 200 10.26 6.47 -14.13
N TRP A 201 10.53 5.56 -15.07
CA TRP A 201 11.74 4.75 -15.06
C TRP A 201 12.40 4.73 -16.42
N THR A 202 13.71 4.98 -16.43
CA THR A 202 14.55 4.93 -17.64
C THR A 202 15.57 3.80 -17.51
N ARG A 203 15.47 2.81 -18.40
CA ARG A 203 16.39 1.67 -18.46
C ARG A 203 17.31 1.80 -19.67
N ASN A 204 18.60 1.94 -19.42
CA ASN A 204 19.63 1.95 -20.45
C ASN A 204 20.20 0.55 -20.66
N VAL A 205 20.21 0.07 -21.89
CA VAL A 205 20.76 -1.25 -22.29
C VAL A 205 21.73 -1.07 -23.46
N GLY A 206 22.86 -1.77 -23.47
CA GLY A 206 23.92 -1.51 -24.44
C GLY A 206 24.56 -2.74 -25.06
N THR A 207 24.29 -2.94 -26.35
CA THR A 207 25.27 -3.37 -27.36
C THR A 207 25.00 -2.50 -28.61
N ASP A 208 26.05 -2.01 -29.29
CA ASP A 208 25.97 -1.10 -30.47
C ASP A 208 25.19 0.23 -30.28
N GLY A 209 25.77 1.18 -29.54
CA GLY A 209 25.28 2.57 -29.49
C GLY A 209 24.26 2.88 -28.39
N GLY A 210 23.83 1.88 -27.62
CA GLY A 210 22.94 2.05 -26.47
C GLY A 210 21.48 2.27 -26.87
N ARG A 211 20.58 1.59 -26.17
CA ARG A 211 19.14 1.77 -26.29
C ARG A 211 18.59 2.21 -24.95
N THR A 212 17.85 3.29 -24.96
CA THR A 212 17.09 3.78 -23.80
C THR A 212 15.67 3.28 -23.92
N LEU A 213 15.17 2.63 -22.87
CA LEU A 213 13.76 2.26 -22.71
C LEU A 213 13.19 3.16 -21.63
N GLU A 214 12.02 3.73 -21.88
CA GLU A 214 11.34 4.59 -20.91
C GLU A 214 9.95 4.03 -20.62
N TRP A 215 9.53 4.23 -19.38
CA TRP A 215 8.15 4.07 -18.94
C TRP A 215 7.78 5.25 -18.06
N GLU A 216 6.57 5.76 -18.26
CA GLU A 216 5.96 6.80 -17.44
C GLU A 216 4.53 6.37 -17.15
N GLY A 217 4.12 6.48 -15.90
CA GLY A 217 2.80 6.03 -15.48
C GLY A 217 2.60 6.01 -13.98
N ARG A 218 1.45 5.46 -13.56
CA ARG A 218 1.06 5.28 -12.17
C ARG A 218 0.60 3.85 -11.97
N LEU A 219 1.31 3.10 -11.14
CA LEU A 219 1.05 1.68 -10.94
C LEU A 219 0.70 1.40 -9.48
N VAL A 220 -0.47 0.81 -9.24
CA VAL A 220 -0.80 0.17 -7.96
C VAL A 220 -0.17 -1.22 -7.95
N VAL A 221 0.47 -1.59 -6.86
CA VAL A 221 1.08 -2.93 -6.71
C VAL A 221 0.49 -3.61 -5.49
N VAL A 222 0.01 -4.84 -5.67
CA VAL A 222 -0.43 -5.71 -4.58
C VAL A 222 0.36 -7.01 -4.63
N GLY A 223 1.06 -7.35 -3.56
CA GLY A 223 1.87 -8.57 -3.49
C GLY A 223 1.43 -9.48 -2.36
N ALA A 224 1.61 -10.79 -2.54
CA ALA A 224 1.57 -11.75 -1.44
C ALA A 224 2.99 -12.17 -1.07
N VAL A 225 3.30 -12.18 0.24
CA VAL A 225 4.63 -12.53 0.75
C VAL A 225 4.52 -13.33 2.04
N THR A 226 5.53 -14.16 2.31
CA THR A 226 5.67 -14.84 3.60
C THR A 226 6.38 -13.95 4.62
N THR A 227 6.52 -14.42 5.86
CA THR A 227 7.36 -13.77 6.88
C THR A 227 8.86 -13.74 6.52
N ALA A 228 9.26 -14.25 5.35
CA ALA A 228 10.56 -13.97 4.75
C ALA A 228 10.82 -12.46 4.57
N TRP A 229 9.76 -11.66 4.44
CA TRP A 229 9.84 -10.21 4.46
C TRP A 229 10.54 -9.69 5.73
N ASP A 230 10.21 -10.25 6.90
CA ASP A 230 10.76 -9.83 8.19
C ASP A 230 12.25 -10.13 8.31
N ALA A 231 12.69 -11.26 7.76
CA ALA A 231 14.10 -11.64 7.72
C ALA A 231 14.91 -10.74 6.78
N ALA A 232 14.28 -10.25 5.71
CA ALA A 232 14.89 -9.36 4.73
C ALA A 232 14.71 -7.86 5.09
N HIS A 233 14.00 -7.54 6.18
CA HIS A 233 13.62 -6.16 6.53
C HIS A 233 14.80 -5.19 6.54
N ALA A 234 15.93 -5.56 7.14
CA ALA A 234 17.10 -4.67 7.19
C ALA A 234 17.62 -4.26 5.79
N VAL A 235 17.59 -5.21 4.84
CA VAL A 235 18.02 -4.97 3.44
C VAL A 235 16.96 -4.18 2.68
N ILE A 236 15.68 -4.40 2.98
CA ILE A 236 14.55 -3.76 2.32
C ILE A 236 14.40 -2.31 2.79
N ALA A 237 14.46 -2.07 4.10
CA ALA A 237 14.34 -0.76 4.73
C ALA A 237 15.46 0.19 4.28
N SER A 238 16.70 -0.29 4.21
CA SER A 238 17.83 0.49 3.68
C SER A 238 17.68 0.89 2.21
N MET A 239 16.86 0.16 1.44
CA MET A 239 16.55 0.51 0.06
C MET A 239 15.37 1.50 -0.06
N GLY A 240 14.70 1.84 1.05
CA GLY A 240 13.56 2.75 1.07
C GLY A 240 12.32 2.13 0.44
N ASP A 241 11.87 1.01 0.99
CA ASP A 241 10.70 0.30 0.48
C ASP A 241 9.43 1.16 0.55
N ARG A 242 8.57 0.96 -0.44
CA ARG A 242 7.39 1.78 -0.70
C ARG A 242 6.13 1.00 -0.38
N PHE A 243 6.22 -0.03 0.46
CA PHE A 243 5.10 -0.93 0.72
C PHE A 243 4.47 -0.64 2.08
N VAL A 244 3.15 -0.66 2.09
CA VAL A 244 2.35 -0.86 3.30
C VAL A 244 2.13 -2.35 3.47
N LEU A 245 2.21 -2.84 4.70
CA LEU A 245 1.98 -4.24 5.02
C LEU A 245 0.59 -4.44 5.62
N CYS A 246 -0.04 -5.55 5.29
CA CYS A 246 -1.20 -6.08 6.00
C CYS A 246 -0.90 -7.53 6.35
N ARG A 247 -0.90 -7.86 7.64
CA ARG A 247 -0.58 -9.20 8.14
C ARG A 247 -1.85 -9.95 8.43
N MET A 248 -1.99 -11.13 7.82
CA MET A 248 -3.03 -12.08 8.20
C MET A 248 -2.47 -13.00 9.28
N ASP A 249 -3.16 -13.09 10.41
CA ASP A 249 -2.77 -13.98 11.49
C ASP A 249 -2.95 -15.44 11.07
N SER A 250 -1.86 -16.21 11.13
CA SER A 250 -1.85 -17.64 10.77
C SER A 250 -1.98 -18.56 11.98
N THR A 251 -2.13 -17.98 13.19
CA THR A 251 -2.27 -18.70 14.45
C THR A 251 -3.73 -18.94 14.85
N THR A 252 -4.66 -18.13 14.33
CA THR A 252 -6.10 -18.23 14.53
C THR A 252 -6.76 -19.15 13.49
N GLY A 253 -7.94 -19.70 13.80
CA GLY A 253 -8.78 -20.44 12.84
C GLY A 253 -8.16 -21.69 12.19
N ARG A 254 -6.97 -22.15 12.60
CA ARG A 254 -6.15 -23.14 11.86
C ARG A 254 -6.88 -24.44 11.50
N GLN A 255 -7.64 -25.01 12.43
CA GLN A 255 -8.39 -26.25 12.20
C GLN A 255 -9.62 -26.01 11.32
N ALA A 256 -10.32 -24.89 11.50
CA ALA A 256 -11.49 -24.53 10.69
C ALA A 256 -11.08 -24.27 9.24
N ALA A 257 -10.04 -23.47 9.02
CA ALA A 257 -9.46 -23.20 7.71
C ALA A 257 -8.99 -24.49 7.02
N GLY A 258 -8.29 -25.38 7.75
CA GLY A 258 -7.86 -26.68 7.23
C GLY A 258 -9.02 -27.58 6.79
N ARG A 259 -10.09 -27.67 7.60
CA ARG A 259 -11.31 -28.42 7.23
C ARG A 259 -11.99 -27.84 6.01
N ARG A 260 -12.07 -26.50 5.93
CA ARG A 260 -12.66 -25.81 4.78
C ARG A 260 -11.87 -26.07 3.50
N ALA A 261 -10.54 -26.00 3.56
CA ALA A 261 -9.66 -26.31 2.44
C ALA A 261 -9.86 -27.75 1.93
N ILE A 262 -9.95 -28.73 2.83
CA ILE A 262 -10.26 -30.13 2.46
C ILE A 262 -11.64 -30.22 1.78
N GLY A 263 -12.65 -29.54 2.34
CA GLY A 263 -14.00 -29.53 1.76
C GLY A 263 -14.09 -28.89 0.38
N ASN A 264 -13.18 -27.97 0.04
CA ASN A 264 -13.12 -27.33 -1.27
C ASN A 264 -12.31 -28.13 -2.31
N THR A 265 -11.74 -29.29 -1.95
CA THR A 265 -10.90 -30.09 -2.87
C THR A 265 -11.67 -30.44 -4.14
N GLY A 266 -11.13 -30.08 -5.30
CA GLY A 266 -11.78 -30.28 -6.61
C GLY A 266 -12.69 -29.14 -7.07
N HIS A 267 -12.91 -28.13 -6.22
CA HIS A 267 -13.70 -26.93 -6.53
C HIS A 267 -12.84 -25.66 -6.64
N GLU A 268 -11.52 -25.77 -6.78
CA GLU A 268 -10.60 -24.62 -6.72
C GLU A 268 -10.81 -23.64 -7.89
N VAL A 269 -11.17 -24.15 -9.06
CA VAL A 269 -11.44 -23.33 -10.24
C VAL A 269 -12.72 -22.51 -10.05
N GLU A 270 -13.79 -23.16 -9.59
CA GLU A 270 -15.08 -22.54 -9.28
C GLU A 270 -14.91 -21.49 -8.18
N MET A 271 -14.27 -21.86 -7.07
CA MET A 271 -13.93 -20.96 -5.98
C MET A 271 -13.20 -19.71 -6.48
N ARG A 272 -12.10 -19.87 -7.23
CA ARG A 272 -11.32 -18.73 -7.72
C ARG A 272 -12.11 -17.84 -8.67
N ALA A 273 -12.97 -18.42 -9.50
CA ALA A 273 -13.85 -17.67 -10.39
C ALA A 273 -14.85 -16.82 -9.60
N GLU A 274 -15.49 -17.40 -8.56
CA GLU A 274 -16.44 -16.69 -7.71
C GLU A 274 -15.78 -15.60 -6.86
N LEU A 275 -14.61 -15.87 -6.26
CA LEU A 275 -13.84 -14.86 -5.53
C LEU A 275 -13.45 -13.69 -6.44
N SER A 276 -13.03 -13.99 -7.68
CA SER A 276 -12.65 -12.97 -8.65
C SER A 276 -13.85 -12.14 -9.11
N ALA A 277 -15.00 -12.78 -9.34
CA ALA A 277 -16.23 -12.09 -9.71
C ALA A 277 -16.74 -11.18 -8.58
N ALA A 278 -16.64 -11.63 -7.33
CA ALA A 278 -17.01 -10.81 -6.17
C ALA A 278 -16.11 -9.57 -6.03
N ALA A 279 -14.79 -9.75 -6.14
CA ALA A 279 -13.85 -8.63 -6.16
C ALA A 279 -14.12 -7.66 -7.32
N ALA A 280 -14.42 -8.18 -8.51
CA ALA A 280 -14.79 -7.37 -9.67
C ALA A 280 -16.04 -6.52 -9.41
N GLY A 281 -17.08 -7.10 -8.81
CA GLY A 281 -18.33 -6.40 -8.51
C GLY A 281 -18.14 -5.25 -7.50
N VAL A 282 -17.29 -5.43 -6.48
CA VAL A 282 -16.95 -4.33 -5.55
C VAL A 282 -16.17 -3.23 -6.28
N ILE A 283 -15.15 -3.56 -7.07
CA ILE A 283 -14.38 -2.53 -7.78
C ILE A 283 -15.21 -1.83 -8.87
N ALA A 284 -16.22 -2.50 -9.43
CA ALA A 284 -17.16 -1.92 -10.39
C ALA A 284 -18.07 -0.85 -9.76
N SER A 285 -18.32 -0.89 -8.44
CA SER A 285 -19.10 0.15 -7.75
C SER A 285 -18.31 1.45 -7.56
N VAL A 286 -16.98 1.42 -7.68
CA VAL A 286 -16.12 2.60 -7.55
C VAL A 286 -16.06 3.36 -8.87
N PRO A 287 -16.48 4.65 -8.92
CA PRO A 287 -16.42 5.44 -10.14
C PRO A 287 -14.98 5.80 -10.50
N ASP A 288 -14.70 5.93 -11.80
CA ASP A 288 -13.41 6.41 -12.28
C ASP A 288 -13.23 7.88 -11.89
N GLY A 289 -12.06 8.21 -11.33
CA GLY A 289 -11.79 9.55 -10.81
C GLY A 289 -12.50 9.86 -9.49
N ALA A 290 -12.93 8.83 -8.74
CA ALA A 290 -13.53 9.01 -7.41
C ALA A 290 -12.65 9.92 -6.53
N ASP A 291 -13.25 11.02 -6.09
CA ASP A 291 -12.62 11.94 -5.14
C ASP A 291 -13.17 11.68 -3.75
N ILE A 292 -12.37 10.98 -2.95
CA ILE A 292 -12.72 10.60 -1.58
C ILE A 292 -11.95 11.48 -0.63
N GLU A 293 -12.66 12.18 0.25
CA GLU A 293 -12.07 12.92 1.34
C GLU A 293 -11.84 12.00 2.55
N LEU A 294 -10.79 12.30 3.32
CA LEU A 294 -10.60 11.67 4.62
C LEU A 294 -11.59 12.29 5.62
N PRO A 295 -12.08 11.51 6.61
CA PRO A 295 -12.90 12.07 7.65
C PRO A 295 -12.11 13.04 8.53
N GLU A 296 -12.82 13.92 9.24
CA GLU A 296 -12.21 14.93 10.09
C GLU A 296 -11.34 14.28 11.18
N GLY A 297 -10.14 14.85 11.43
CA GLY A 297 -9.17 14.31 12.40
C GLY A 297 -8.38 13.09 11.94
N ALA A 298 -8.77 12.41 10.84
CA ALA A 298 -8.05 11.24 10.36
C ALA A 298 -6.60 11.53 9.99
N THR A 299 -6.32 12.71 9.41
CA THR A 299 -4.96 13.11 9.03
C THR A 299 -4.01 13.07 10.23
N ASP A 300 -4.44 13.60 11.38
CA ASP A 300 -3.60 13.65 12.58
C ASP A 300 -3.37 12.25 13.16
N VAL A 301 -4.42 11.43 13.18
CA VAL A 301 -4.36 10.02 13.62
C VAL A 301 -3.39 9.21 12.74
N LEU A 302 -3.51 9.33 11.41
CA LEU A 302 -2.65 8.63 10.47
C LEU A 302 -1.20 9.15 10.52
N LEU A 303 -1.00 10.44 10.75
CA LEU A 303 0.33 11.04 10.85
C LEU A 303 1.06 10.58 12.12
N ALA A 304 0.37 10.56 13.27
CA ALA A 304 0.93 10.06 14.52
C ALA A 304 1.35 8.58 14.42
N ALA A 305 0.49 7.75 13.81
CA ALA A 305 0.81 6.35 13.56
C ALA A 305 2.00 6.18 12.59
N ALA A 306 2.02 6.98 11.52
CA ALA A 306 3.10 6.95 10.55
C ALA A 306 4.44 7.34 11.16
N ASP A 307 4.48 8.39 11.98
CA ASP A 307 5.70 8.90 12.61
C ASP A 307 6.36 7.85 13.51
N LEU A 308 5.57 7.22 14.40
CA LEU A 308 6.05 6.14 15.24
C LEU A 308 6.56 4.95 14.41
N VAL A 309 5.83 4.55 13.37
CA VAL A 309 6.20 3.40 12.54
C VAL A 309 7.45 3.67 11.72
N THR A 310 7.59 4.84 11.08
CA THR A 310 8.77 5.15 10.28
C THR A 310 10.02 5.29 11.15
N LEU A 311 9.89 5.88 12.33
CA LEU A 311 10.98 5.90 13.32
C LEU A 311 11.37 4.47 13.74
N ALA A 312 10.39 3.69 14.20
CA ALA A 312 10.64 2.35 14.73
C ALA A 312 11.05 1.33 13.68
N ARG A 313 10.77 1.52 12.38
CA ARG A 313 11.20 0.60 11.31
C ARG A 313 12.52 0.99 10.65
N THR A 314 13.06 2.16 10.98
CA THR A 314 14.36 2.65 10.47
C THR A 314 15.47 1.61 10.68
N GLY A 315 16.31 1.43 9.68
CA GLY A 315 17.35 0.40 9.69
C GLY A 315 18.42 0.68 10.75
N VAL A 316 18.82 -0.37 11.47
CA VAL A 316 19.86 -0.34 12.50
C VAL A 316 20.93 -1.35 12.13
N GLU A 317 22.19 -0.96 12.24
CA GLU A 317 23.34 -1.78 11.93
C GLU A 317 23.80 -2.56 13.17
N PHE A 318 24.13 -3.83 12.95
CA PHE A 318 24.60 -4.74 13.98
C PHE A 318 25.98 -5.27 13.60
N ASP A 319 26.84 -5.47 14.60
CA ASP A 319 28.13 -6.11 14.39
C ASP A 319 27.99 -7.63 14.21
N TYR A 320 29.12 -8.33 14.06
CA TYR A 320 29.12 -9.80 13.90
C TYR A 320 28.67 -10.55 15.17
N ARG A 321 28.73 -9.92 16.35
CA ARG A 321 28.22 -10.44 17.62
C ARG A 321 26.73 -10.11 17.80
N GLY A 322 26.21 -9.20 16.98
CA GLY A 322 24.87 -8.68 16.99
C GLY A 322 24.67 -7.49 17.93
N ASP A 323 25.75 -6.83 18.35
CA ASP A 323 25.68 -5.60 19.14
C ASP A 323 25.33 -4.42 18.22
N VAL A 324 24.52 -3.47 18.71
CA VAL A 324 24.10 -2.30 17.92
C VAL A 324 25.31 -1.38 17.71
N ILE A 325 25.63 -1.08 16.45
CA ILE A 325 26.72 -0.17 16.09
C ILE A 325 26.18 1.24 15.90
N ASP A 326 25.22 1.39 15.00
CA ASP A 326 24.70 2.67 14.54
C ASP A 326 23.27 2.50 14.00
N ALA A 327 22.55 3.62 13.86
CA ALA A 327 21.27 3.68 13.19
C ALA A 327 21.36 4.57 11.94
N HIS A 328 20.66 4.19 10.88
CA HIS A 328 20.47 5.11 9.76
C HIS A 328 19.66 6.33 10.19
N ALA A 329 19.76 7.41 9.41
CA ALA A 329 18.92 8.58 9.61
C ALA A 329 17.42 8.18 9.62
N PRO A 330 16.63 8.68 10.59
CA PRO A 330 15.21 8.34 10.70
C PRO A 330 14.44 8.56 9.40
N GLU A 331 13.61 7.58 9.04
CA GLU A 331 12.68 7.73 7.93
C GLU A 331 11.60 8.77 8.28
N MET A 332 11.40 9.74 7.38
CA MET A 332 10.32 10.72 7.52
C MET A 332 8.95 10.08 7.22
N PRO A 333 7.87 10.43 7.97
CA PRO A 333 6.55 9.81 7.83
C PRO A 333 5.82 10.15 6.54
N THR A 334 6.28 11.16 5.77
CA THR A 334 5.54 11.79 4.67
C THR A 334 4.90 10.80 3.68
N ARG A 335 5.72 9.98 3.03
CA ARG A 335 5.28 8.99 2.03
C ARG A 335 4.41 7.92 2.68
N PHE A 336 4.78 7.44 3.86
CA PHE A 336 4.05 6.38 4.52
C PHE A 336 2.66 6.85 4.96
N ALA A 337 2.55 8.04 5.57
CA ALA A 337 1.30 8.68 5.92
C ALA A 337 0.38 8.86 4.69
N LYS A 338 0.92 9.27 3.54
CA LYS A 338 0.15 9.34 2.29
C LYS A 338 -0.37 7.97 1.84
N GLN A 339 0.40 6.91 2.00
CA GLN A 339 -0.06 5.56 1.67
C GLN A 339 -1.14 5.07 2.63
N LEU A 340 -1.02 5.35 3.93
CA LEU A 340 -2.08 5.07 4.91
C LEU A 340 -3.36 5.85 4.58
N ALA A 341 -3.23 7.11 4.17
CA ALA A 341 -4.35 7.90 3.66
C ALA A 341 -5.00 7.24 2.42
N GLN A 342 -4.20 6.70 1.49
CA GLN A 342 -4.75 5.94 0.35
C GLN A 342 -5.44 4.65 0.78
N VAL A 343 -4.97 3.95 1.83
CA VAL A 343 -5.70 2.80 2.40
C VAL A 343 -7.08 3.22 2.89
N ALA A 344 -7.16 4.27 3.72
CA ALA A 344 -8.44 4.75 4.25
C ALA A 344 -9.37 5.27 3.14
N ARG A 345 -8.86 6.08 2.20
CA ARG A 345 -9.64 6.60 1.06
C ARG A 345 -10.15 5.46 0.17
N GLY A 346 -9.31 4.46 -0.13
CA GLY A 346 -9.70 3.29 -0.90
C GLY A 346 -10.75 2.44 -0.19
N ALA A 347 -10.63 2.28 1.13
CA ALA A 347 -11.60 1.56 1.95
C ALA A 347 -12.97 2.27 1.96
N ILE A 348 -13.00 3.59 2.12
CA ILE A 348 -14.24 4.38 2.00
C ILE A 348 -14.84 4.23 0.59
N ALA A 349 -14.02 4.25 -0.45
CA ALA A 349 -14.47 4.11 -1.84
C ALA A 349 -15.23 2.80 -2.10
N ILE A 350 -14.80 1.70 -1.46
CA ILE A 350 -15.44 0.38 -1.59
C ILE A 350 -16.61 0.17 -0.61
N GLY A 351 -16.96 1.19 0.19
CA GLY A 351 -18.11 1.17 1.10
C GLY A 351 -17.80 0.82 2.55
N VAL A 352 -16.53 0.82 2.98
CA VAL A 352 -16.19 0.71 4.41
C VAL A 352 -16.58 2.00 5.13
N PRO A 353 -17.21 1.93 6.33
CA PRO A 353 -17.48 3.12 7.14
C PRO A 353 -16.21 3.95 7.42
N PRO A 354 -16.29 5.29 7.49
CA PRO A 354 -15.11 6.14 7.63
C PRO A 354 -14.21 5.83 8.84
N SER A 355 -14.79 5.55 10.01
CA SER A 355 -14.04 5.14 11.20
C SER A 355 -13.32 3.80 11.00
N ASP A 356 -14.01 2.82 10.43
CA ASP A 356 -13.43 1.52 10.10
C ASP A 356 -12.34 1.61 9.03
N ALA A 357 -12.46 2.52 8.09
CA ALA A 357 -11.44 2.77 7.08
C ALA A 357 -10.14 3.32 7.70
N VAL A 358 -10.25 4.22 8.68
CA VAL A 358 -9.08 4.70 9.43
C VAL A 358 -8.53 3.59 10.32
N ARG A 359 -9.39 2.79 10.95
CA ARG A 359 -8.99 1.59 11.71
C ARG A 359 -8.18 0.62 10.86
N LEU A 360 -8.59 0.36 9.63
CA LEU A 360 -7.85 -0.48 8.67
C LEU A 360 -6.48 0.12 8.34
N ALA A 361 -6.40 1.44 8.14
CA ALA A 361 -5.12 2.10 7.92
C ALA A 361 -4.20 2.03 9.15
N ILE A 362 -4.72 2.18 10.38
CA ILE A 362 -3.95 1.99 11.62
C ILE A 362 -3.47 0.55 11.77
N ARG A 363 -4.31 -0.43 11.44
CA ARG A 363 -3.88 -1.84 11.36
C ARG A 363 -2.71 -2.02 10.40
N CYS A 364 -2.79 -1.44 9.19
CA CYS A 364 -1.70 -1.46 8.22
C CYS A 364 -0.43 -0.75 8.73
N ALA A 365 -0.57 0.35 9.45
CA ALA A 365 0.55 1.05 10.08
C ALA A 365 1.27 0.12 11.05
N ARG A 366 0.50 -0.50 11.96
CA ARG A 366 0.97 -1.46 12.95
C ARG A 366 1.66 -2.66 12.32
N ASP A 367 1.06 -3.24 11.28
CA ASP A 367 1.60 -4.39 10.56
C ASP A 367 2.90 -4.08 9.79
N SER A 368 3.12 -2.80 9.45
CA SER A 368 4.33 -2.33 8.77
C SER A 368 5.52 -2.14 9.71
N MET A 369 5.32 -2.21 11.03
CA MET A 369 6.43 -2.22 12.00
C MET A 369 7.04 -3.62 12.10
N PRO A 370 8.39 -3.76 12.23
CA PRO A 370 9.02 -5.05 12.47
C PRO A 370 8.40 -5.75 13.70
N PRO A 371 7.94 -7.01 13.60
CA PRO A 371 7.10 -7.62 14.65
C PRO A 371 7.76 -7.66 16.03
N MET A 372 9.08 -7.85 16.10
CA MET A 372 9.80 -7.86 17.38
C MET A 372 9.85 -6.46 18.00
N ARG A 373 9.98 -5.41 17.19
CA ARG A 373 10.01 -4.02 17.67
C ARG A 373 8.63 -3.61 18.17
N LEU A 374 7.59 -3.93 17.40
CA LEU A 374 6.20 -3.71 17.82
C LEU A 374 5.90 -4.37 19.16
N ALA A 375 6.22 -5.66 19.29
CA ALA A 375 5.98 -6.40 20.53
C ALA A 375 6.73 -5.80 21.74
N ILE A 376 7.93 -5.27 21.53
CA ILE A 376 8.69 -4.59 22.60
C ILE A 376 8.05 -3.24 22.95
N VAL A 377 7.65 -2.44 21.96
CA VAL A 377 6.97 -1.16 22.18
C VAL A 377 5.68 -1.37 22.97
N ASP A 378 4.84 -2.35 22.59
CA ASP A 378 3.62 -2.68 23.32
C ASP A 378 3.91 -3.11 24.76
N ASP A 379 4.91 -3.98 24.95
CA ASP A 379 5.25 -4.53 26.27
C ASP A 379 5.78 -3.46 27.22
N VAL A 380 6.64 -2.56 26.72
CA VAL A 380 7.19 -1.43 27.49
C VAL A 380 6.13 -0.35 27.74
N ALA A 381 5.24 -0.10 26.78
CA ALA A 381 4.09 0.79 26.97
C ALA A 381 3.20 0.32 28.13
N ALA A 382 2.90 -0.98 28.17
CA ALA A 382 2.09 -1.59 29.22
C ALA A 382 2.85 -1.76 30.55
N ASN A 383 4.18 -1.80 30.52
CA ASN A 383 5.03 -2.02 31.70
C ASN A 383 6.23 -1.06 31.70
N PRO A 384 6.03 0.25 31.95
CA PRO A 384 7.13 1.21 31.99
C PRO A 384 8.16 0.84 33.07
N GLY A 385 9.45 1.01 32.75
CA GLY A 385 10.55 0.65 33.66
C GLY A 385 10.79 -0.85 33.71
N ALA A 386 10.42 -1.61 32.68
CA ALA A 386 10.74 -3.03 32.60
C ALA A 386 12.21 -3.26 32.23
N CYS A 387 12.86 -4.25 32.85
CA CYS A 387 14.19 -4.66 32.42
C CYS A 387 14.14 -5.70 31.29
N THR A 388 15.25 -5.89 30.58
CA THR A 388 15.38 -6.90 29.50
C THR A 388 14.88 -8.29 29.91
N ALA A 389 15.12 -8.71 31.16
CA ALA A 389 14.71 -10.03 31.63
C ALA A 389 13.19 -10.16 31.78
N ASP A 390 12.50 -9.08 32.15
CA ASP A 390 11.06 -9.04 32.36
C ASP A 390 10.33 -9.01 31.01
N VAL A 391 10.77 -8.13 30.09
CA VAL A 391 10.31 -8.08 28.69
C VAL A 391 10.45 -9.46 28.03
N ARG A 392 11.64 -10.09 28.15
CA ARG A 392 11.88 -11.43 27.61
C ARG A 392 10.91 -12.48 28.14
N LYS A 393 10.62 -12.46 29.45
CA LYS A 393 9.71 -13.46 30.07
C LYS A 393 8.29 -13.30 29.54
N ARG A 394 7.80 -12.07 29.41
CA ARG A 394 6.45 -11.79 28.90
C ARG A 394 6.32 -12.12 27.41
N LEU A 395 7.30 -11.72 26.60
CA LEU A 395 7.29 -12.00 25.15
C LEU A 395 7.60 -13.46 24.79
N GLY A 396 8.24 -14.22 25.69
CA GLY A 396 8.62 -15.60 25.45
C GLY A 396 9.66 -15.78 24.33
N LYS A 397 10.52 -14.77 24.11
CA LYS A 397 11.53 -14.75 23.02
C LYS A 397 12.96 -14.96 23.56
N PRO A 398 13.93 -15.36 22.71
CA PRO A 398 15.32 -15.50 23.13
C PRO A 398 15.88 -14.18 23.69
N ARG A 399 16.68 -14.27 24.77
CA ARG A 399 17.24 -13.09 25.45
C ARG A 399 18.00 -12.18 24.49
N ALA A 400 18.91 -12.74 23.71
CA ALA A 400 19.73 -11.97 22.78
C ALA A 400 18.89 -11.22 21.73
N THR A 401 17.79 -11.82 21.25
CA THR A 401 16.91 -11.15 20.29
C THR A 401 16.21 -9.95 20.91
N VAL A 402 15.67 -10.10 22.13
CA VAL A 402 14.99 -9.02 22.85
C VAL A 402 15.96 -7.89 23.18
N ASP A 403 17.12 -8.25 23.74
CA ASP A 403 18.16 -7.30 24.14
C ASP A 403 18.65 -6.43 22.96
N ARG A 404 18.96 -7.06 21.81
CA ARG A 404 19.36 -6.35 20.59
C ARG A 404 18.31 -5.39 20.08
N GLN A 405 17.03 -5.77 20.15
CA GLN A 405 15.96 -4.90 19.66
C GLN A 405 15.59 -3.79 20.65
N LEU A 406 15.73 -4.01 21.96
CA LEU A 406 15.65 -2.95 22.97
C LEU A 406 16.74 -1.90 22.74
N GLN A 407 17.99 -2.32 22.55
CA GLN A 407 19.09 -1.42 22.23
C GLN A 407 18.88 -0.70 20.90
N ALA A 408 18.37 -1.39 19.88
CA ALA A 408 18.08 -0.79 18.58
C ALA A 408 16.99 0.29 18.69
N LEU A 409 15.91 0.03 19.43
CA LEU A 409 14.85 1.01 19.68
C LEU A 409 15.31 2.18 20.55
N HIS A 410 16.23 1.94 21.48
CA HIS A 410 16.88 3.00 22.24
C HIS A 410 17.76 3.89 21.35
N MET A 411 18.57 3.30 20.46
CA MET A 411 19.39 4.02 19.49
C MET A 411 18.53 4.88 18.54
N LEU A 412 17.34 4.40 18.18
CA LEU A 412 16.37 5.13 17.37
C LEU A 412 15.60 6.22 18.14
N GLY A 413 15.83 6.36 19.44
CA GLY A 413 15.11 7.33 20.27
C GLY A 413 13.64 6.97 20.54
N VAL A 414 13.23 5.73 20.27
CA VAL A 414 11.87 5.23 20.61
C VAL A 414 11.79 4.87 22.09
N LEU A 415 12.89 4.36 22.65
CA LEU A 415 13.01 4.01 24.07
C LEU A 415 14.06 4.87 24.76
N THR A 416 13.83 5.14 26.04
CA THR A 416 14.83 5.62 26.99
C THR A 416 15.32 4.46 27.84
N CYS A 417 16.57 4.52 28.27
CA CYS A 417 17.23 3.47 29.04
C CYS A 417 17.88 4.07 30.28
N GLU A 418 17.47 3.60 31.46
CA GLU A 418 18.10 3.92 32.73
C GLU A 418 18.98 2.75 33.19
N GLU A 419 20.16 3.07 33.73
CA GLU A 419 21.12 2.07 34.19
C GLU A 419 21.20 2.07 35.72
N GLU A 420 20.99 0.90 36.33
CA GLU A 420 21.20 0.70 37.77
C GLU A 420 22.29 -0.33 38.03
N PRO A 421 23.31 -0.01 38.84
CA PRO A 421 24.29 -0.99 39.27
C PRO A 421 23.66 -1.99 40.24
N TYR A 422 24.02 -3.25 40.12
CA TYR A 422 23.64 -4.29 41.07
C TYR A 422 24.81 -5.23 41.37
N THR A 423 24.77 -5.87 42.53
CA THR A 423 25.74 -6.91 42.90
C THR A 423 25.01 -8.22 43.11
N LEU A 424 25.42 -9.25 42.36
CA LEU A 424 24.88 -10.61 42.50
C LEU A 424 26.02 -11.60 42.75
N ALA A 425 25.98 -12.29 43.89
CA ALA A 425 26.99 -13.27 44.29
C ALA A 425 28.45 -12.71 44.22
N GLY A 426 28.64 -11.46 44.64
CA GLY A 426 29.95 -10.80 44.65
C GLY A 426 30.45 -10.33 43.28
N ARG A 427 29.65 -10.42 42.22
CA ARG A 427 29.93 -9.83 40.92
C ARG A 427 29.09 -8.58 40.72
N GLU A 428 29.75 -7.48 40.34
CA GLU A 428 29.08 -6.26 39.90
C GLU A 428 28.51 -6.45 38.49
N GLY A 429 27.36 -5.85 38.25
CA GLY A 429 26.72 -5.81 36.94
C GLY A 429 25.80 -4.61 36.82
N THR A 430 25.36 -4.33 35.60
CA THR A 430 24.41 -3.26 35.30
C THR A 430 23.08 -3.87 34.89
N ARG A 431 21.99 -3.32 35.41
CA ARG A 431 20.64 -3.65 34.97
C ARG A 431 20.08 -2.44 34.23
N TRP A 432 19.56 -2.71 33.04
CA TRP A 432 18.94 -1.71 32.18
C TRP A 432 17.42 -1.77 32.33
N PHE A 433 16.81 -0.60 32.48
CA PHE A 433 15.37 -0.42 32.57
C PHE A 433 14.91 0.48 31.44
N TYR A 434 13.84 0.07 30.76
CA TYR A 434 13.38 0.75 29.55
C TYR A 434 12.01 1.38 29.76
N THR A 435 11.84 2.58 29.23
CA THR A 435 10.59 3.33 29.13
C THR A 435 10.44 3.86 27.70
N LEU A 436 9.22 4.19 27.27
CA LEU A 436 9.05 4.94 26.03
C LEU A 436 9.70 6.32 26.15
N ALA A 437 10.27 6.83 25.06
CA ALA A 437 10.82 8.18 25.05
C ALA A 437 9.71 9.25 25.04
N ASP A 438 10.06 10.46 25.47
CA ASP A 438 9.13 11.60 25.43
C ASP A 438 8.65 11.86 24.01
N GLY A 439 7.34 12.05 23.84
CA GLY A 439 6.71 12.28 22.53
C GLY A 439 6.33 11.00 21.77
N ILE A 440 6.71 9.81 22.25
CA ILE A 440 6.26 8.54 21.69
C ILE A 440 4.90 8.17 22.29
N ASP A 441 3.85 8.25 21.46
CA ASP A 441 2.50 7.82 21.83
C ASP A 441 2.19 6.43 21.26
N PRO A 442 2.21 5.36 22.07
CA PRO A 442 1.90 4.01 21.61
C PRO A 442 0.42 3.84 21.25
N SER A 443 -0.47 4.70 21.75
CA SER A 443 -1.91 4.63 21.46
C SER A 443 -2.23 5.00 20.01
N ALA A 444 -1.31 5.67 19.31
CA ALA A 444 -1.40 5.93 17.88
C ALA A 444 -1.45 4.64 17.01
N LEU A 445 -1.03 3.51 17.57
CA LEU A 445 -1.11 2.19 16.91
C LEU A 445 -2.16 1.28 17.54
N ASP A 446 -2.98 1.79 18.44
CA ASP A 446 -4.12 1.06 18.98
C ASP A 446 -5.30 1.17 18.02
N VAL A 447 -5.73 0.02 17.53
CA VAL A 447 -6.84 -0.10 16.59
C VAL A 447 -8.19 0.19 17.28
N SER A 448 -8.24 0.06 18.61
CA SER A 448 -9.45 0.24 19.42
C SER A 448 -9.71 1.68 19.87
N THR A 449 -8.73 2.57 19.72
CA THR A 449 -8.81 3.98 20.15
C THR A 449 -9.26 4.92 19.04
N VAL A 450 -9.50 4.40 17.83
CA VAL A 450 -9.98 5.21 16.69
C VAL A 450 -11.36 5.76 17.02
N PRO A 451 -11.52 7.10 17.11
CA PRO A 451 -12.81 7.70 17.46
C PRO A 451 -13.86 7.46 16.36
N GLU A 452 -15.14 7.62 16.70
CA GLU A 452 -16.16 7.76 15.67
C GLU A 452 -15.83 8.98 14.79
N MET A 453 -15.82 8.74 13.48
CA MET A 453 -15.37 9.70 12.49
C MET A 453 -16.45 9.90 11.44
N SER A 454 -16.74 11.15 11.13
CA SER A 454 -17.66 11.52 10.05
C SER A 454 -16.90 12.21 8.92
N LEU A 455 -17.40 12.05 7.69
CA LEU A 455 -16.87 12.80 6.56
C LEU A 455 -17.14 14.30 6.75
N PRO A 456 -16.25 15.18 6.26
CA PRO A 456 -16.48 16.61 6.34
C PRO A 456 -17.85 16.96 5.72
N THR A 457 -18.70 17.61 6.49
CA THR A 457 -19.95 18.14 5.93
C THR A 457 -19.58 19.33 5.07
N GLY A 458 -19.50 19.12 3.76
CA GLY A 458 -19.19 20.20 2.81
C GLY A 458 -20.12 21.40 3.05
N SER A 459 -19.54 22.59 3.22
CA SER A 459 -20.29 23.84 3.26
C SER A 459 -20.91 24.10 1.88
N ALA A 460 -22.09 23.53 1.66
CA ALA A 460 -22.93 23.92 0.54
C ALA A 460 -23.27 25.40 0.72
N GLN A 461 -22.77 26.21 -0.22
CA GLN A 461 -23.17 27.59 -0.40
C GLN A 461 -24.70 27.68 -0.37
N SER A 462 -25.18 28.61 0.42
CA SER A 462 -26.59 28.87 0.67
C SER A 462 -27.32 29.27 -0.62
N ASP A 463 -28.11 28.35 -1.16
CA ASP A 463 -29.30 28.71 -1.92
C ASP A 463 -30.53 28.47 -1.04
N GLY A 464 -31.22 29.56 -0.74
CA GLY A 464 -32.22 29.61 0.30
C GLY A 464 -33.45 28.76 0.00
N ALA A 465 -33.87 27.94 0.97
CA ALA A 465 -35.26 27.55 1.13
C ALA A 465 -35.56 27.08 2.57
N ARG A 466 -36.20 28.00 3.31
CA ARG A 466 -37.22 27.78 4.36
C ARG A 466 -36.81 26.97 5.61
N ASN A 467 -36.36 27.72 6.62
CA ASN A 467 -36.48 27.35 8.03
C ASN A 467 -37.95 27.02 8.38
N VAL A 468 -38.21 25.78 8.76
CA VAL A 468 -39.35 25.40 9.60
C VAL A 468 -38.81 25.20 11.00
N THR A 469 -38.89 26.25 11.82
CA THR A 469 -38.65 26.17 13.27
C THR A 469 -39.91 25.61 13.93
N THR A 470 -39.91 24.32 14.27
CA THR A 470 -40.92 23.73 15.16
C THR A 470 -40.49 23.95 16.62
N HIS A 471 -41.11 24.94 17.26
CA HIS A 471 -41.20 24.96 18.72
C HIS A 471 -42.14 23.83 19.17
N PRO A 472 -41.79 23.04 20.20
CA PRO A 472 -42.70 22.02 20.72
C PRO A 472 -43.85 22.70 21.47
N SER A 473 -45.08 22.43 21.05
CA SER A 473 -46.29 22.74 21.81
C SER A 473 -46.49 21.70 22.92
N PRO A 474 -47.10 22.05 24.07
CA PRO A 474 -47.24 21.15 25.19
C PRO A 474 -48.21 20.00 24.88
N LEU A 475 -47.84 18.81 25.35
CA LEU A 475 -48.55 17.54 25.19
C LEU A 475 -49.99 17.62 25.71
N LYS A 476 -50.94 17.11 24.91
CA LYS A 476 -52.32 16.82 25.34
C LYS A 476 -52.37 15.48 26.07
N GLU A 477 -53.26 15.39 27.05
CA GLU A 477 -53.52 14.19 27.84
C GLU A 477 -54.04 13.03 26.97
N GLY A 478 -53.38 11.87 27.11
CA GLY A 478 -53.90 10.56 26.72
C GLY A 478 -53.41 10.03 25.38
N GLU A 479 -52.25 9.34 25.37
CA GLU A 479 -51.92 8.27 24.41
C GLU A 479 -50.74 7.42 24.94
N SER A 480 -50.63 6.18 24.46
CA SER A 480 -50.34 4.95 25.24
C SER A 480 -48.89 4.51 25.45
N LEU A 481 -48.68 3.77 26.55
CA LEU A 481 -47.44 3.13 27.04
C LEU A 481 -47.04 1.85 26.25
N CYS A 482 -45.74 1.64 26.04
CA CYS A 482 -45.15 0.47 25.36
C CYS A 482 -45.15 -0.81 26.25
N PRO A 483 -45.62 -1.99 25.79
CA PRO A 483 -45.78 -3.19 26.64
C PRO A 483 -44.69 -4.28 26.52
N LEU A 484 -43.50 -4.01 25.96
CA LEU A 484 -42.54 -5.07 25.60
C LEU A 484 -41.25 -5.04 26.44
N THR A 485 -41.27 -5.70 27.59
CA THR A 485 -40.05 -6.00 28.38
C THR A 485 -39.44 -7.36 27.99
N ASP A 486 -38.16 -7.54 28.31
CA ASP A 486 -37.51 -8.85 28.28
C ASP A 486 -38.02 -9.78 29.40
N ILE A 487 -37.52 -11.03 29.44
CA ILE A 487 -37.99 -12.06 30.40
C ILE A 487 -37.67 -11.65 31.85
N SER A 488 -36.67 -10.79 32.07
CA SER A 488 -36.30 -10.27 33.38
C SER A 488 -37.08 -9.03 33.81
N GLY A 489 -37.78 -8.35 32.89
CA GLY A 489 -38.54 -7.13 33.19
C GLY A 489 -37.67 -5.94 33.54
N THR A 490 -36.45 -5.84 32.99
CA THR A 490 -35.49 -4.76 33.35
C THR A 490 -35.00 -3.94 32.16
N VAL A 491 -35.16 -4.45 30.93
CA VAL A 491 -34.72 -3.78 29.70
C VAL A 491 -35.80 -3.81 28.63
N CYS A 492 -35.85 -2.73 27.84
CA CYS A 492 -36.74 -2.62 26.71
C CYS A 492 -36.29 -3.59 25.59
N ARG A 493 -37.21 -4.42 25.09
CA ARG A 493 -36.87 -5.40 24.03
C ARG A 493 -36.63 -4.76 22.67
N ALA A 494 -37.11 -3.53 22.46
CA ALA A 494 -37.06 -2.85 21.17
C ALA A 494 -35.76 -2.08 20.95
N CYS A 495 -35.22 -1.43 21.99
CA CYS A 495 -34.00 -0.61 21.88
C CYS A 495 -32.90 -1.00 22.88
N GLY A 496 -33.13 -1.95 23.79
CA GLY A 496 -32.13 -2.44 24.74
C GLY A 496 -31.86 -1.52 25.94
N GLU A 497 -32.53 -0.38 26.04
CA GLU A 497 -32.33 0.58 27.13
C GLU A 497 -32.90 0.09 28.48
N PRO A 498 -32.28 0.45 29.63
CA PRO A 498 -32.77 0.11 30.96
C PRO A 498 -34.10 0.81 31.26
N MET A 499 -35.07 0.05 31.76
CA MET A 499 -36.38 0.59 32.14
C MET A 499 -36.31 1.35 33.47
N VAL A 500 -36.91 2.54 33.54
CA VAL A 500 -37.01 3.32 34.78
C VAL A 500 -38.37 3.05 35.45
N ILE A 501 -38.36 2.83 36.76
CA ILE A 501 -39.59 2.62 37.53
C ILE A 501 -40.27 3.98 37.71
N VAL A 502 -41.50 4.10 37.19
CA VAL A 502 -42.39 5.23 37.48
C VAL A 502 -43.47 4.72 38.43
N GLU A 503 -43.93 5.55 39.36
CA GLU A 503 -44.79 5.14 40.47
C GLU A 503 -45.95 4.20 40.07
N LYS A 504 -46.24 3.23 40.94
CA LYS A 504 -47.25 2.17 40.77
C LYS A 504 -47.02 1.23 39.58
N GLY A 505 -45.91 0.50 39.61
CA GLY A 505 -45.75 -0.74 38.84
C GLY A 505 -45.70 -0.58 37.32
N GLN A 506 -45.47 0.64 36.84
CA GLN A 506 -45.30 0.95 35.43
C GLN A 506 -43.81 1.22 35.15
N GLN A 507 -43.26 0.57 34.14
CA GLN A 507 -41.86 0.72 33.71
C GLN A 507 -41.83 1.37 32.32
N THR A 508 -41.04 2.42 32.13
CA THR A 508 -40.81 3.07 30.83
C THR A 508 -39.45 3.79 30.83
N HIS A 509 -38.90 4.11 29.66
CA HIS A 509 -37.70 4.95 29.53
C HIS A 509 -37.94 6.07 28.50
N PRO A 510 -37.29 7.25 28.66
CA PRO A 510 -37.34 8.30 27.65
C PRO A 510 -36.71 7.81 26.33
N GLY A 511 -37.35 8.09 25.19
CA GLY A 511 -36.73 7.91 23.87
C GLY A 511 -36.97 6.58 23.14
N CYS A 512 -37.97 5.77 23.53
CA CYS A 512 -38.33 4.59 22.73
C CYS A 512 -39.11 5.00 21.46
N GLU A 513 -38.44 5.09 20.31
CA GLU A 513 -39.04 5.45 19.01
C GLU A 513 -40.04 4.41 18.45
N VAL A 514 -40.33 3.33 19.17
CA VAL A 514 -41.31 2.30 18.77
C VAL A 514 -42.73 2.61 19.30
N ALA A 515 -42.91 3.72 20.00
CA ALA A 515 -44.22 4.21 20.46
C ALA A 515 -44.49 5.66 20.00
N ALA A 516 -44.25 5.95 18.72
CA ALA A 516 -44.71 7.15 18.03
C ALA A 516 -45.57 6.77 16.82
#